data_AF-A0A8H8T170-F1
#
_entry.id   AF-A0A8H8T170-F1
#
_cell.length_a   1.000
_cell.length_b   1.000
_cell.length_c   1.000
_cell.angle_alpha   90.00
_cell.angle_beta   90.00
_cell.angle_gamma   90.00
#
_symmetry.space_group_name_H-M   'P 1'
#
loop_
_entity.id
_entity.type
_entity.pdbx_description
1 polymer ?
#
loop_
_entity_poly.entity_id
_entity_poly.type
_entity_poly.pdbx_seq_one_letter_code
_entity_poly.pdbx_strand_id
1 'polypeptide(L)'
;MSWLKKHNPQILWEKHTLVFNSLYCSNNCLATPAVLELKAVEEIPVLYQEFARVFSEEELSKLPPHRPYNIAIELLPDAKPRHGPIYSLGPREDAELRETIEKQLKAGVMD
;
A
#
# COMPACT_ATOMS: atom_id res chain seq x y z
N MET A 1 5.39 3.86 -17.91
CA MET A 1 4.36 2.84 -18.22
C MET A 1 4.51 2.26 -19.63
N SER A 2 5.67 1.70 -20.00
CA SER A 2 5.90 1.10 -21.33
C SER A 2 5.35 -0.31 -21.46
N TRP A 3 5.37 -1.07 -20.36
CA TRP A 3 4.91 -2.46 -20.33
C TRP A 3 3.42 -2.61 -20.63
N LEU A 4 2.54 -1.88 -19.93
CA LEU A 4 1.09 -1.93 -20.15
C LEU A 4 0.70 -1.58 -21.60
N LYS A 5 1.34 -0.58 -22.21
CA LYS A 5 1.12 -0.23 -23.62
C LYS A 5 1.57 -1.33 -24.58
N LYS A 6 2.69 -2.00 -24.27
CA LYS A 6 3.25 -3.09 -25.08
C LYS A 6 2.36 -4.34 -25.05
N HIS A 7 1.87 -4.69 -23.87
CA HIS A 7 1.12 -5.92 -23.64
C HIS A 7 -0.40 -5.76 -23.87
N ASN A 8 -0.92 -4.54 -23.73
CA ASN A 8 -2.30 -4.14 -23.96
C ASN A 8 -3.35 -5.17 -23.50
N PRO A 9 -3.37 -5.55 -22.22
CA PRO A 9 -4.33 -6.52 -21.71
C PRO A 9 -5.75 -5.97 -21.74
N GLN A 10 -6.73 -6.84 -21.96
CA GLN A 10 -8.14 -6.48 -21.81
C GLN A 10 -8.58 -6.72 -20.37
N ILE A 11 -9.12 -5.69 -19.73
CA ILE A 11 -9.66 -5.79 -18.37
C ILE A 11 -11.19 -5.88 -18.46
N LEU A 12 -11.74 -7.01 -18.01
CA LEU A 12 -13.17 -7.28 -17.92
C LEU A 12 -13.61 -7.14 -16.47
N TRP A 13 -13.93 -5.90 -16.07
CA TRP A 13 -14.24 -5.55 -14.69
C TRP A 13 -15.41 -6.35 -14.10
N GLU A 14 -16.50 -6.54 -14.84
CA GLU A 14 -17.69 -7.31 -14.40
C GLU A 14 -17.33 -8.75 -14.01
N LYS A 15 -16.37 -9.35 -14.73
CA LYS A 15 -15.94 -10.72 -14.50
C LYS A 15 -14.72 -10.81 -13.58
N HIS A 16 -14.16 -9.66 -13.17
CA HIS A 16 -12.86 -9.57 -12.52
C HIS A 16 -11.79 -10.39 -13.26
N THR A 17 -11.70 -10.25 -14.59
CA THR A 17 -10.68 -10.97 -15.38
C THR A 17 -9.80 -10.05 -16.17
N LEU A 18 -8.56 -10.48 -16.36
CA LEU A 18 -7.56 -9.80 -17.17
C LEU A 18 -7.06 -10.78 -18.24
N VAL A 19 -7.21 -10.40 -19.51
CA VAL A 19 -6.93 -11.27 -20.66
C VAL A 19 -5.72 -10.74 -21.42
N PHE A 20 -4.73 -11.61 -21.63
CA PHE A 20 -3.55 -11.33 -22.45
C PHE A 20 -3.68 -12.02 -23.81
N ASN A 21 -4.34 -11.35 -24.76
CA ASN A 21 -4.59 -11.84 -26.12
C ASN A 21 -4.04 -10.92 -27.22
N SER A 22 -3.20 -9.94 -26.87
CA SER A 22 -2.57 -9.08 -27.87
C SER A 22 -1.62 -9.89 -28.76
N LEU A 23 -1.47 -9.47 -30.02
CA LEU A 23 -0.56 -10.12 -30.98
C LEU A 23 0.88 -10.22 -30.44
N TYR A 24 1.31 -9.21 -29.70
CA TYR A 24 2.61 -9.23 -29.03
C TYR A 24 2.70 -10.35 -28.00
N CYS A 25 1.70 -10.48 -27.11
CA CYS A 25 1.68 -11.52 -26.07
C CYS A 25 1.63 -12.94 -26.65
N SER A 26 0.82 -13.18 -27.68
CA SER A 26 0.72 -14.49 -28.33
C SER A 26 2.03 -14.94 -28.98
N ASN A 27 2.85 -14.00 -29.46
CA ASN A 27 4.10 -14.30 -30.12
C ASN A 27 5.32 -14.32 -29.18
N ASN A 28 5.26 -13.62 -28.04
CA ASN A 28 6.46 -13.35 -27.22
C ASN A 28 6.32 -13.69 -25.73
N CYS A 29 5.14 -14.04 -25.23
CA CYS A 29 4.91 -14.18 -23.80
C CYS A 29 4.29 -15.52 -23.44
N LEU A 30 3.22 -15.91 -24.14
CA LEU A 30 2.39 -17.06 -23.78
C LEU A 30 2.00 -17.82 -25.05
N ALA A 31 2.08 -19.15 -25.02
CA ALA A 31 1.65 -20.00 -26.14
C ALA A 31 0.13 -20.07 -26.30
N THR A 32 -0.63 -19.76 -25.24
CA THR A 32 -2.09 -19.67 -25.21
C THR A 32 -2.53 -18.38 -24.54
N PRO A 33 -3.70 -17.82 -24.89
CA PRO A 33 -4.23 -16.63 -24.22
C PRO A 33 -4.46 -16.93 -22.73
N ALA A 34 -3.69 -16.30 -21.85
CA ALA A 34 -3.91 -16.44 -20.42
C ALA A 34 -5.06 -15.52 -19.99
N VAL A 35 -6.04 -16.11 -19.32
CA VAL A 35 -7.08 -15.41 -18.57
C VAL A 35 -6.67 -15.48 -17.11
N LEU A 36 -6.36 -14.33 -16.51
CA LEU A 36 -6.12 -14.23 -15.08
C LEU A 36 -7.41 -13.77 -14.41
N GLU A 37 -7.86 -14.53 -13.41
CA GLU A 37 -8.90 -14.07 -12.49
C GLU A 37 -8.27 -13.14 -11.46
N LEU A 38 -8.75 -11.90 -11.40
CA LEU A 38 -8.40 -10.90 -10.41
C LEU A 38 -9.16 -11.23 -9.12
N LYS A 39 -8.70 -12.25 -8.39
CA LYS A 39 -9.19 -12.52 -7.04
C LYS A 39 -8.48 -11.57 -6.08
N ALA A 40 -9.22 -11.06 -5.10
CA ALA A 40 -8.59 -10.55 -3.89
C ALA A 40 -7.81 -11.74 -3.31
N VAL A 41 -6.50 -11.62 -3.31
CA VAL A 41 -5.62 -12.63 -2.75
C VAL A 41 -5.75 -12.49 -1.24
N GLU A 42 -6.70 -13.22 -0.63
CA GLU A 42 -6.87 -13.26 0.82
C GLU A 42 -5.71 -14.00 1.50
N GLU A 43 -4.96 -14.82 0.74
CA GLU A 43 -3.86 -15.64 1.24
C GLU A 43 -2.51 -15.26 0.64
N ILE A 44 -1.51 -15.13 1.49
CA ILE A 44 -0.15 -14.79 1.11
C ILE A 44 0.39 -15.85 0.11
N PRO A 45 0.94 -15.43 -1.06
CA PRO A 45 1.46 -16.37 -2.04
C PRO A 45 2.48 -17.33 -1.44
N VAL A 46 2.52 -18.59 -1.90
CA VAL A 46 3.39 -19.66 -1.34
C VAL A 46 4.84 -19.23 -1.15
N LEU A 47 5.39 -18.47 -2.09
CA LEU A 47 6.76 -17.94 -2.03
C LEU A 47 7.02 -16.99 -0.85
N TYR A 48 5.97 -16.39 -0.29
CA TYR A 48 6.04 -15.44 0.81
C TYR A 48 5.38 -15.97 2.09
N GLN A 49 4.86 -17.21 2.08
CA GLN A 49 4.22 -17.80 3.26
C GLN A 49 5.20 -17.96 4.42
N GLU A 50 6.49 -18.14 4.17
CA GLU A 50 7.52 -18.13 5.22
C GLU A 50 7.58 -16.78 5.96
N PHE A 51 7.19 -15.69 5.28
CA PHE A 51 7.10 -14.33 5.84
C PHE A 51 5.68 -13.98 6.26
N ALA A 52 4.76 -14.94 6.40
CA ALA A 52 3.38 -14.66 6.73
C ALA A 52 3.22 -13.76 7.97
N ARG A 53 4.13 -13.92 8.94
CA ARG A 53 4.21 -13.08 10.14
C ARG A 53 4.34 -11.59 9.82
N VAL A 54 5.11 -11.20 8.81
CA VAL A 54 5.35 -9.79 8.43
C VAL A 54 4.07 -9.12 7.93
N PHE A 55 3.10 -9.89 7.43
CA PHE A 55 1.81 -9.38 6.96
C PHE A 55 0.73 -9.36 8.06
N SER A 56 1.06 -9.77 9.30
CA SER A 56 0.13 -9.74 10.44
C SER A 56 -0.05 -8.32 11.00
N GLU A 57 -1.24 -8.02 11.54
CA GLU A 57 -1.52 -6.72 12.16
C GLU A 57 -0.64 -6.49 13.41
N GLU A 58 -0.29 -7.56 14.13
CA GLU A 58 0.57 -7.52 15.30
C GLU A 58 2.01 -7.11 14.98
N GLU A 59 2.56 -7.51 13.83
CA GLU A 59 3.90 -7.07 13.42
C GLU A 59 3.88 -5.66 12.82
N LEU A 60 2.80 -5.29 12.10
CA LEU A 60 2.64 -3.94 11.54
C LEU A 60 2.46 -2.86 12.60
N SER A 61 1.94 -3.22 13.78
CA SER A 61 1.72 -2.28 14.89
C SER A 61 2.97 -1.97 15.72
N LYS A 62 4.09 -2.68 15.50
CA LYS A 62 5.33 -2.46 16.25
C LYS A 62 6.25 -1.48 15.53
N LEU A 63 6.82 -0.54 16.28
CA LEU A 63 7.90 0.29 15.75
C LEU A 63 9.14 -0.57 15.48
N PRO A 64 9.89 -0.28 14.40
CA PRO A 64 11.20 -0.87 14.20
C PRO A 64 12.15 -0.50 15.36
N PRO A 65 13.16 -1.33 15.65
CA PRO A 65 14.12 -1.04 16.71
C PRO A 65 14.84 0.28 16.45
N HIS A 66 15.11 1.02 17.54
CA HIS A 66 15.86 2.27 17.48
C HIS A 66 17.26 2.04 16.88
N ARG A 67 17.69 2.93 15.99
CA ARG A 67 19.00 2.86 15.33
C ARG A 67 20.01 3.80 16.03
N PRO A 68 21.33 3.57 15.89
CA PRO A 68 22.32 4.45 16.53
C PRO A 68 22.40 5.86 15.91
N TYR A 69 21.66 6.10 14.82
CA TYR A 69 21.58 7.38 14.15
C TYR A 69 20.13 7.85 14.09
N ASN A 70 19.94 9.16 14.19
CA ASN A 70 18.67 9.81 13.97
C ASN A 70 18.60 10.37 12.55
N ILE A 71 17.41 10.36 11.96
CA ILE A 71 17.15 11.06 10.70
C ILE A 71 16.75 12.49 11.07
N ALA A 72 17.66 13.44 10.83
CA ALA A 72 17.37 14.85 11.02
C ALA A 72 16.65 15.44 9.80
N ILE A 73 15.68 16.31 10.02
CA ILE A 73 15.11 17.17 8.99
C ILE A 73 15.85 18.51 9.06
N GLU A 74 16.80 18.72 8.17
CA GLU A 74 17.55 19.98 8.09
C GLU A 74 16.66 21.08 7.50
N LEU A 75 16.48 22.17 8.25
CA LEU A 75 15.74 23.33 7.78
C LEU A 75 16.66 24.20 6.92
N LEU A 76 16.09 24.84 5.89
CA LEU A 76 16.78 25.89 5.15
C LEU A 76 17.13 27.06 6.09
N PRO A 77 18.20 27.82 5.81
CA PRO A 77 18.51 29.03 6.57
C PRO A 77 17.28 29.95 6.68
N ASP A 78 17.03 30.46 7.89
CA ASP A 78 15.90 31.32 8.26
C ASP A 78 14.48 30.72 8.10
N ALA A 79 14.36 29.43 7.75
CA ALA A 79 13.07 28.78 7.65
C ALA A 79 12.42 28.63 9.04
N LYS A 80 11.18 29.13 9.15
CA LYS A 80 10.35 28.97 10.34
C LYS A 80 9.14 28.09 9.99
N PRO A 81 8.81 27.09 10.82
CA PRO A 81 7.57 26.33 10.65
C PRO A 81 6.37 27.28 10.61
N ARG A 82 5.50 27.10 9.62
CA ARG A 82 4.25 27.87 9.54
C ARG A 82 3.22 27.21 10.43
N HIS A 83 2.61 27.99 11.32
CA HIS A 83 1.44 27.55 12.06
C HIS A 83 0.18 27.93 11.27
N GLY A 84 -0.53 26.93 10.77
CA GLY A 84 -1.83 27.09 10.12
C GLY A 84 -2.99 26.91 11.11
N PRO A 85 -4.21 27.34 10.76
CA PRO A 85 -5.38 26.99 11.54
C PRO A 85 -5.64 25.48 11.49
N ILE A 86 -6.09 24.90 12.60
CA ILE A 86 -6.63 23.54 12.63
C ILE A 86 -8.09 23.64 12.18
N TYR A 87 -8.42 23.01 11.05
CA TYR A 87 -9.79 22.99 10.55
C TYR A 87 -10.62 21.94 11.29
N SER A 88 -11.85 22.29 11.61
CA SER A 88 -12.79 21.35 12.21
C SER A 88 -13.12 20.23 11.23
N LEU A 89 -13.09 19.00 11.73
CA LEU A 89 -13.54 17.81 11.00
C LEU A 89 -15.05 17.62 11.15
N GLY A 90 -15.66 16.87 10.24
CA GLY A 90 -17.04 16.43 10.41
C GLY A 90 -17.19 15.46 11.60
N PRO A 91 -18.39 15.28 12.18
CA PRO A 91 -18.56 14.43 13.35
C PRO A 91 -18.08 12.98 13.18
N ARG A 92 -18.25 12.40 11.98
CA ARG A 92 -17.76 11.05 11.67
C ARG A 92 -16.23 11.00 11.62
N GLU A 93 -15.61 11.97 10.94
CA GLU A 93 -14.17 12.05 10.77
C GLU A 93 -13.46 12.31 12.11
N ASP A 94 -14.04 13.16 12.98
CA ASP A 94 -13.52 13.41 14.33
C ASP A 94 -13.57 12.16 15.19
N ALA A 95 -14.65 11.36 15.11
CA ALA A 95 -14.76 10.10 15.83
C ALA A 95 -13.69 9.08 15.38
N GLU A 96 -13.53 8.90 14.06
CA GLU A 96 -12.51 8.02 13.48
C GLU A 96 -11.08 8.48 13.84
N LEU A 97 -10.84 9.79 13.82
CA LEU A 97 -9.55 10.37 14.22
C LEU A 97 -9.25 10.07 15.69
N ARG A 98 -10.21 10.28 16.59
CA ARG A 98 -10.03 10.02 18.04
C ARG A 98 -9.73 8.55 18.31
N GLU A 99 -10.49 7.64 17.71
CA GLU A 99 -10.25 6.20 17.84
C GLU A 99 -8.84 5.83 17.35
N THR A 100 -8.41 6.40 16.22
CA THR A 100 -7.08 6.15 15.66
C THR A 100 -5.98 6.68 16.58
N ILE A 101 -6.13 7.90 17.13
CA ILE A 101 -5.18 8.49 18.07
C ILE A 101 -5.07 7.62 19.33
N GLU A 102 -6.20 7.21 19.91
CA GLU A 102 -6.20 6.34 21.10
C GLU A 102 -5.51 5.00 20.83
N LYS A 103 -5.77 4.37 19.66
CA LYS A 103 -5.10 3.13 19.25
C LYS A 103 -3.58 3.33 19.14
N GLN A 104 -3.14 4.44 18.54
CA GLN A 104 -1.71 4.74 18.33
C GLN A 104 -0.97 5.09 19.62
N LEU A 105 -1.59 5.88 20.51
CA LEU A 105 -1.05 6.18 21.84
C LEU A 105 -0.91 4.89 22.67
N LYS A 106 -1.92 4.02 22.66
CA LYS A 106 -1.88 2.73 23.35
C LYS A 106 -0.79 1.80 22.80
N ALA A 107 -0.53 1.87 21.50
CA ALA A 107 0.53 1.09 20.84
C ALA A 107 1.93 1.68 21.06
N GLY A 108 2.06 2.88 21.62
CA GLY A 108 3.36 3.55 21.83
C GLY A 108 4.05 3.93 20.52
N VAL A 109 3.27 4.14 19.45
CA VAL A 109 3.78 4.61 18.14
C VAL A 109 3.65 6.13 17.98
N MET A 110 2.96 6.77 18.92
CA MET A 110 2.71 8.21 19.01
C MET A 110 2.90 8.61 20.47
N ASP A 111 3.62 9.72 20.69
CA ASP A 111 4.00 10.26 22.00
C ASP A 111 3.58 11.74 22.14
#